data_AF-A0A352JIG0-F1
#
_entry.id   AF-A0A352JIG0-F1
#
_cell.length_a   1.000
_cell.length_b   1.000
_cell.length_c   1.000
_cell.angle_alpha   90.00
_cell.angle_beta   90.00
_cell.angle_gamma   90.00
#
_symmetry.space_group_name_H-M   'P 1'
#
loop_
_entity.id
_entity.type
_entity.pdbx_description
1 polymer ?
#
loop_
_entity_poly.entity_id
_entity_poly.type
_entity_poly.pdbx_seq_one_letter_code
_entity_poly.pdbx_strand_id
1 'polypeptide(L)' 'MNQRLKRWESPRSEGRNDKGKGGSARQRQKRKQFQMLRNKLKSHKKGDSASAISFFVLIHLSVAILGRFS' A
#
# COMPACT_ATOMS: atom_id res chain seq x y z
N MET A 1 30.55 -16.93 -15.51
CA MET A 1 30.91 -16.31 -16.80
C MET A 1 31.77 -15.09 -16.54
N ASN A 2 33.05 -15.13 -16.89
CA ASN A 2 34.00 -14.05 -16.61
C ASN A 2 34.07 -13.14 -17.85
N GLN A 3 33.22 -12.12 -17.91
CA GLN A 3 33.17 -11.17 -19.03
C GLN A 3 34.28 -10.12 -18.85
N ARG A 4 35.41 -10.29 -19.55
CA ARG A 4 36.46 -9.28 -19.58
C ARG A 4 36.00 -8.12 -20.47
N LEU A 5 35.80 -6.94 -19.87
CA LEU A 5 35.49 -5.69 -20.58
C LEU A 5 36.61 -5.32 -21.57
N LYS A 6 36.26 -4.79 -22.75
CA LYS A 6 37.27 -4.26 -23.66
C LYS A 6 37.86 -2.97 -23.08
N ARG A 7 39.13 -2.68 -23.40
CA ARG A 7 39.91 -1.55 -22.84
C ARG A 7 39.28 -0.16 -23.01
N TRP A 8 38.33 -0.02 -23.94
CA TRP A 8 37.61 1.21 -24.25
C TRP A 8 36.14 1.20 -23.79
N GLU A 9 35.69 0.12 -23.14
CA GLU A 9 34.39 0.06 -22.49
C GLU A 9 34.51 0.58 -21.06
N SER A 10 33.98 1.78 -20.80
CA SER A 10 33.71 2.22 -19.43
C SER A 10 32.81 1.17 -18.76
N PRO A 11 33.08 0.75 -17.50
CA PRO A 11 32.25 -0.21 -16.77
C PRO A 11 30.78 0.16 -16.93
N ARG A 12 30.06 -0.63 -17.72
CA ARG A 12 28.69 -0.29 -18.10
C ARG A 12 27.86 -0.55 -16.86
N SER A 13 27.57 0.49 -16.08
CA SER A 13 26.77 0.38 -14.86
C SER A 13 25.46 -0.34 -15.19
N GLU A 14 25.23 -1.48 -14.56
CA GLU A 14 23.99 -2.25 -14.63
C GLU A 14 22.86 -1.44 -13.97
N GLY A 15 22.32 -0.47 -14.71
CA GLY A 15 21.31 0.46 -14.19
C GLY A 15 20.65 1.34 -15.25
N ARG A 16 21.07 1.21 -16.53
CA ARG A 16 20.42 1.91 -17.65
C ARG A 16 19.01 1.39 -17.96
N ASN A 17 18.58 0.24 -17.41
CA ASN A 17 17.26 -0.33 -17.68
C ASN A 17 16.18 0.02 -16.62
N ASP A 18 16.56 0.49 -15.43
CA ASP A 18 15.59 0.87 -14.39
C ASP A 18 14.71 2.05 -14.85
N LYS A 19 15.27 2.87 -15.77
CA LYS A 19 14.61 4.01 -16.40
C LYS A 19 14.30 3.83 -17.91
N GLY A 20 14.74 2.73 -18.54
CA GLY A 20 14.61 2.50 -20.01
C GLY A 20 13.16 2.30 -20.50
N LYS A 21 12.96 2.21 -21.84
CA LYS A 21 11.70 2.22 -22.66
C LYS A 21 10.41 1.59 -22.08
N GLY A 22 10.47 0.77 -21.03
CA GLY A 22 9.31 0.24 -20.31
C GLY A 22 9.54 -0.14 -18.84
N GLY A 23 10.74 0.08 -18.28
CA GLY A 23 11.06 -0.33 -16.90
C GLY A 23 10.24 0.43 -15.86
N SER A 24 10.18 1.75 -15.99
CA SER A 24 9.37 2.63 -15.13
C SER A 24 7.86 2.40 -15.30
N ALA A 25 7.40 2.12 -16.53
CA ALA A 25 6.01 1.79 -16.83
C ALA A 25 5.58 0.47 -16.17
N ARG A 26 6.41 -0.58 -16.30
CA ARG A 26 6.16 -1.88 -15.66
C ARG A 26 6.18 -1.78 -14.14
N GLN A 27 7.09 -0.99 -13.57
CA GLN A 27 7.09 -0.72 -12.12
C GLN A 27 5.81 -0.02 -11.66
N ARG A 28 5.31 0.98 -12.43
CA ARG A 28 4.04 1.65 -12.13
C ARG A 28 2.85 0.69 -12.20
N GLN A 29 2.81 -0.20 -13.19
CA GLN A 29 1.76 -1.23 -13.29
C GLN A 29 1.76 -2.15 -12.06
N LYS A 30 2.94 -2.67 -11.68
CA LYS A 30 3.09 -3.50 -10.47
C LYS A 30 2.62 -2.76 -9.22
N ARG A 31 3.02 -1.50 -9.03
CA ARG A 31 2.59 -0.67 -7.88
C ARG A 31 1.06 -0.53 -7.82
N LYS A 32 0.41 -0.28 -8.97
CA LYS A 32 -1.06 -0.22 -9.05
C LYS A 32 -1.71 -1.55 -8.66
N GLN A 33 -1.20 -2.67 -9.16
CA GLN A 33 -1.70 -4.01 -8.80
C GLN A 33 -1.60 -4.26 -7.29
N PHE A 34 -0.45 -3.97 -6.67
CA PHE A 34 -0.26 -4.12 -5.23
C PHE A 34 -1.16 -3.19 -4.41
N GLN A 35 -1.37 -1.95 -4.86
CA GLN A 35 -2.26 -1.01 -4.17
C GLN A 35 -3.71 -1.50 -4.20
N MET A 36 -4.19 -1.98 -5.35
CA MET A 36 -5.53 -2.56 -5.45
C MET A 36 -5.68 -3.79 -4.55
N LEU A 37 -4.68 -4.68 -4.53
CA LEU A 37 -4.68 -5.85 -3.65
C LEU A 37 -4.75 -5.44 -2.17
N ARG A 38 -3.94 -4.46 -1.76
CA ARG A 38 -3.97 -3.91 -0.40
C ARG A 38 -5.34 -3.35 -0.03
N ASN A 39 -5.99 -2.62 -0.95
CA ASN A 39 -7.31 -2.06 -0.71
C ASN A 39 -8.37 -3.16 -0.55
N LYS A 40 -8.34 -4.20 -1.38
CA LYS A 40 -9.24 -5.36 -1.27
C LYS A 40 -9.06 -6.11 0.05
N LEU A 41 -7.82 -6.33 0.48
CA LEU A 41 -7.53 -6.98 1.75
C LEU A 41 -7.96 -6.13 2.95
N LYS A 42 -7.82 -4.79 2.85
CA LYS A 42 -8.27 -3.87 3.90
C LYS A 42 -9.79 -3.72 3.95
N SER A 43 -10.48 -3.68 2.81
CA SER A 43 -11.95 -3.58 2.78
C SER A 43 -12.58 -4.79 3.44
N HIS A 44 -12.02 -5.99 3.22
CA HIS A 44 -12.48 -7.21 3.90
C HIS A 44 -12.30 -7.16 5.42
N LYS A 45 -11.32 -6.39 5.94
CA LYS A 45 -11.12 -6.20 7.39
C LYS A 45 -11.94 -5.05 7.99
N LYS A 46 -12.39 -4.09 7.17
CA LYS A 46 -13.11 -2.90 7.65
C LYS A 46 -14.59 -3.16 7.92
N GLY A 47 -15.20 -4.12 7.23
CA GLY A 47 -16.59 -4.52 7.45
C GLY A 47 -16.86 -5.00 8.87
N ASP A 48 -15.90 -5.69 9.49
CA ASP A 48 -16.07 -6.30 10.81
C ASP A 48 -15.76 -5.35 11.97
N SER A 49 -14.97 -4.30 11.73
CA SER A 49 -14.53 -3.35 12.78
C SER A 49 -15.39 -2.10 12.88
N ALA A 50 -16.03 -1.67 11.79
CA ALA A 50 -16.92 -0.50 11.80
C ALA A 50 -18.22 -0.75 12.58
N SER A 51 -18.74 -1.98 12.56
CA SER A 51 -19.91 -2.38 13.35
C SER A 51 -19.61 -2.36 14.86
N ALA A 52 -18.45 -2.87 15.28
CA ALA A 52 -18.06 -2.94 16.70
C ALA A 52 -17.86 -1.55 17.34
N ILE A 53 -17.27 -0.59 16.61
CA ILE A 53 -17.06 0.78 17.10
C ILE A 53 -18.40 1.52 17.24
N SER A 54 -19.35 1.28 16.33
CA SER A 54 -20.66 1.94 16.36
C SER A 54 -21.46 1.59 17.63
N PHE A 55 -21.43 0.33 18.08
CA PHE A 55 -22.15 -0.08 19.30
C PHE A 55 -21.54 0.53 20.57
N PHE A 56 -20.22 0.56 20.69
CA PHE A 56 -19.54 1.13 21.86
C PHE A 56 -19.79 2.64 22.01
N VAL A 57 -19.77 3.37 20.89
CA VAL A 57 -20.05 4.81 20.86
C VAL A 57 -21.53 5.10 21.15
N LEU A 58 -22.45 4.29 20.61
CA LEU A 58 -23.89 4.43 20.93
C LEU A 58 -24.17 4.23 22.42
N ILE A 59 -23.59 3.19 23.03
CA ILE A 59 -23.80 2.87 24.45
C ILE A 59 -23.25 3.98 25.34
N HIS A 60 -22.03 4.47 25.08
CA HIS A 60 -21.43 5.54 25.89
C HIS A 60 -22.12 6.89 25.71
N LEU A 61 -22.59 7.21 24.50
CA LEU A 61 -23.32 8.45 24.26
C LEU A 61 -24.72 8.41 24.93
N SER A 62 -25.37 7.24 24.96
CA SER A 62 -26.66 7.05 25.64
C SER A 62 -26.54 7.23 27.15
N VAL A 63 -25.51 6.66 27.77
CA VAL A 63 -25.25 6.79 29.22
C VAL A 63 -24.89 8.23 29.61
N ALA A 64 -24.13 8.94 28.77
CA ALA A 64 -23.74 10.33 29.03
C ALA A 64 -24.92 11.33 28.96
N ILE A 65 -25.93 11.06 28.12
CA ILE A 65 -27.12 11.91 27.99
C ILE A 65 -28.08 11.70 29.18
N LEU A 66 -28.24 10.45 29.64
CA LEU A 66 -29.12 10.12 30.78
C LEU A 66 -28.54 10.53 32.14
N GLY A 67 -27.22 10.59 32.30
CA GLY A 67 -26.57 10.98 33.56
C GLY A 67 -26.46 12.49 33.82
N ARG A 68 -26.91 13.34 32.89
CA ARG A 68 -26.75 14.81 32.97
C ARG A 68 -28.05 15.56 33.31
N PHE A 69 -29.12 14.83 33.64
CA PHE A 69 -30.46 15.35 33.94
C PHE A 69 -30.99 14.99 35.35
N SER A 70 -30.15 14.47 36.25
CA SER A 70 -30.49 14.24 37.67
C SER A 70 -29.63 15.07 38.60
#